data_AF-A0AAE2AZB9-F1
#
_entry.id   AF-A0AAE2AZB9-F1
#
_cell.length_a   1.000
_cell.length_b   1.000
_cell.length_c   1.000
_cell.angle_alpha   90.00
_cell.angle_beta   90.00
_cell.angle_gamma   90.00
#
_symmetry.space_group_name_H-M   'P 1'
#
loop_
_entity.id
_entity.type
_entity.pdbx_description
1 polymer ?
#
loop_
_entity_poly.entity_id
_entity_poly.type
_entity_poly.pdbx_seq_one_letter_code
_entity_poly.pdbx_strand_id
1 'polypeptide(L)'
;MILTGEDALEALANIEFILISLHKMGSYYSDKPVEEYRKATTEFIDGENVTQRLAKIRTIISKNFDSTLGEDDMDDIERHMEGIEFWKP
;
A
#
# COMPACT_ATOMS: atom_id res chain seq x y z
N MET A 1 7.04 -14.59 14.82
CA MET A 1 5.85 -14.13 15.56
C MET A 1 4.66 -14.22 14.61
N ILE A 2 3.43 -14.47 15.09
CA ILE A 2 2.25 -14.67 14.22
C ILE A 2 1.49 -13.35 14.14
N LEU A 3 1.00 -12.99 12.94
CA LEU A 3 0.18 -11.80 12.73
C LEU A 3 -1.05 -11.86 13.66
N THR A 4 -1.19 -10.87 14.54
CA THR A 4 -2.30 -10.83 15.47
C THR A 4 -3.60 -10.48 14.74
N GLY A 5 -4.75 -10.90 15.30
CA GLY A 5 -6.05 -10.52 14.74
C GLY A 5 -6.26 -9.01 14.74
N GLU A 6 -5.75 -8.30 15.74
CA GLU A 6 -5.83 -6.83 15.84
C GLU A 6 -5.01 -6.15 14.75
N ASP A 7 -3.74 -6.56 14.58
CA ASP A 7 -2.88 -6.08 13.50
C ASP A 7 -3.49 -6.36 12.12
N ALA A 8 -4.08 -7.55 11.93
CA ALA A 8 -4.75 -7.92 10.69
C ALA A 8 -5.98 -7.03 10.41
N LEU A 9 -6.80 -6.76 11.43
CA LEU A 9 -7.96 -5.88 11.31
C LEU A 9 -7.55 -4.44 11.00
N GLU A 10 -6.46 -3.95 11.62
CA GLU A 10 -5.93 -2.62 11.35
C GLU A 10 -5.39 -2.48 9.91
N ALA A 11 -4.67 -3.50 9.42
CA ALA A 11 -4.21 -3.54 8.04
C ALA A 11 -5.41 -3.57 7.08
N LEU A 12 -6.40 -4.44 7.33
CA LEU A 12 -7.61 -4.54 6.52
C LEU A 12 -8.40 -3.24 6.48
N ALA A 13 -8.56 -2.55 7.61
CA ALA A 13 -9.27 -1.27 7.63
C ALA A 13 -8.62 -0.21 6.72
N ASN A 14 -7.28 -0.17 6.68
CA ASN A 14 -6.56 0.73 5.77
C ASN A 14 -6.68 0.30 4.31
N ILE A 15 -6.62 -1.02 4.03
CA ILE A 15 -6.82 -1.57 2.68
C ILE A 15 -8.22 -1.24 2.16
N GLU A 16 -9.26 -1.51 2.95
CA GLU A 16 -10.66 -1.25 2.59
C GLU A 16 -10.92 0.23 2.37
N PHE A 17 -10.37 1.10 3.23
CA PHE A 17 -10.47 2.55 3.05
C PHE A 17 -9.93 2.97 1.67
N ILE A 18 -8.76 2.48 1.27
CA ILE A 18 -8.14 2.81 -0.01
C ILE A 18 -8.96 2.22 -1.17
N LEU A 19 -9.26 0.91 -1.13
CA LEU A 19 -9.93 0.19 -2.22
C LEU A 19 -11.35 0.72 -2.46
N ILE A 20 -12.17 0.84 -1.42
CA ILE A 20 -13.55 1.30 -1.54
C ILE A 20 -13.58 2.76 -2.02
N SER A 21 -12.69 3.61 -1.51
CA SER A 21 -12.65 5.02 -1.94
C SER A 21 -12.25 5.15 -3.41
N LEU A 22 -11.18 4.47 -3.85
CA LEU A 22 -10.77 4.48 -5.25
C LEU A 22 -11.85 3.90 -6.18
N HIS A 23 -12.53 2.83 -5.75
CA HIS A 23 -13.64 2.26 -6.52
C HIS A 23 -14.82 3.23 -6.67
N LYS A 24 -15.20 3.92 -5.59
CA LYS A 24 -16.24 4.96 -5.62
C LYS A 24 -15.85 6.12 -6.52
N MET A 25 -14.60 6.57 -6.46
CA MET A 25 -14.08 7.61 -7.34
C MET A 25 -14.13 7.18 -8.80
N GLY A 26 -13.63 6.00 -9.13
CA GLY A 26 -13.69 5.46 -10.50
C GLY A 26 -15.12 5.34 -11.02
N SER A 27 -16.06 4.93 -10.16
CA SER A 27 -17.48 4.87 -10.52
C SER A 27 -18.08 6.26 -10.76
N TYR A 28 -17.82 7.22 -9.86
CA TYR A 28 -18.34 8.58 -9.96
C TYR A 28 -17.80 9.35 -11.18
N TYR A 29 -16.53 9.16 -11.52
CA TYR A 29 -15.88 9.84 -12.65
C TYR A 29 -15.97 9.06 -13.98
N SER A 30 -16.67 7.92 -14.02
CA SER A 30 -16.72 7.03 -15.20
C SER A 30 -17.26 7.70 -16.47
N ASP A 31 -18.12 8.70 -16.33
CA ASP A 31 -18.73 9.48 -17.42
C ASP A 31 -18.17 10.91 -17.54
N LYS A 32 -17.07 11.21 -16.84
CA LYS A 32 -16.49 12.57 -16.71
C LYS A 32 -15.16 12.70 -17.45
N PRO A 33 -14.69 13.93 -17.70
CA PRO A 33 -13.36 14.14 -18.28
C PRO A 33 -12.27 13.44 -17.45
N VAL A 34 -11.40 12.69 -18.13
CA VAL A 34 -10.32 11.93 -17.48
C VAL A 34 -9.39 12.80 -16.62
N GLU A 35 -9.22 14.07 -16.98
CA GLU A 35 -8.40 15.01 -16.21
C GLU A 35 -9.00 15.33 -14.84
N GLU A 36 -10.33 15.34 -14.70
CA GLU A 36 -10.98 15.51 -13.40
C GLU A 36 -10.74 14.30 -12.50
N TYR A 37 -10.85 13.08 -13.06
CA TYR A 37 -10.54 11.84 -12.34
C TYR A 37 -9.08 11.81 -11.88
N ARG A 38 -8.14 12.16 -12.76
CA ARG A 38 -6.71 12.20 -12.46
C ARG A 38 -6.43 13.17 -11.32
N LYS A 39 -6.94 14.40 -11.43
CA LYS A 39 -6.79 15.42 -10.39
C LYS A 39 -7.36 14.95 -9.06
N ALA A 40 -8.61 14.47 -9.04
CA ALA A 40 -9.27 14.03 -7.82
C ALA A 40 -8.52 12.85 -7.17
N THR A 41 -8.01 11.91 -7.97
CA THR A 41 -7.26 10.74 -7.46
C THR A 41 -5.92 11.16 -6.86
N THR A 42 -5.19 12.08 -7.49
CA THR A 42 -3.96 12.63 -6.91
C THR A 42 -4.25 13.38 -5.60
N GLU A 43 -5.27 14.23 -5.59
CA GLU A 43 -5.70 14.96 -4.37
C GLU A 43 -6.12 14.00 -3.25
N PHE A 44 -6.80 12.89 -3.57
CA PHE A 44 -7.14 11.85 -2.59
C PHE A 44 -5.89 11.13 -2.06
N ILE A 45 -4.96 10.74 -2.94
CA ILE A 45 -3.72 10.04 -2.53
C ILE A 45 -2.94 10.89 -1.52
N ASP A 46 -2.79 12.18 -1.81
CA ASP A 46 -2.04 13.11 -0.96
C ASP A 46 -2.84 13.50 0.28
N GLY A 47 -4.11 13.90 0.11
CA GLY A 47 -4.96 14.40 1.19
C GLY A 47 -5.33 13.35 2.23
N GLU A 48 -5.54 12.10 1.81
CA GLU A 48 -5.89 10.99 2.70
C GLU A 48 -4.67 10.17 3.15
N ASN A 49 -3.46 10.64 2.84
CA ASN A 49 -2.19 10.03 3.24
C ASN A 49 -2.09 8.55 2.83
N VAL A 50 -2.48 8.24 1.59
CA VAL A 50 -2.54 6.85 1.10
C VAL A 50 -1.18 6.16 1.18
N THR A 51 -0.09 6.86 0.86
CA THR A 51 1.26 6.29 0.93
C THR A 51 1.67 5.96 2.37
N GLN A 52 1.28 6.78 3.35
CA GLN A 52 1.53 6.51 4.77
C GLN A 52 0.68 5.34 5.28
N ARG A 53 -0.58 5.22 4.82
CA ARG A 53 -1.42 4.06 5.12
C ARG A 53 -0.82 2.76 4.59
N LEU A 54 -0.33 2.78 3.34
CA LEU A 54 0.38 1.65 2.73
C LEU A 54 1.67 1.32 3.49
N ALA A 55 2.43 2.34 3.92
CA ALA A 55 3.62 2.12 4.74
C ALA A 55 3.28 1.46 6.09
N LYS A 56 2.16 1.87 6.72
CA LYS A 56 1.68 1.24 7.96
C LYS A 56 1.29 -0.22 7.76
N ILE A 57 0.53 -0.51 6.69
CA ILE A 57 0.19 -1.90 6.31
C ILE A 57 1.47 -2.72 6.11
N ARG A 58 2.44 -2.18 5.36
CA ARG A 58 3.75 -2.82 5.15
C ARG A 58 4.43 -3.12 6.48
N THR A 59 4.51 -2.15 7.40
CA THR A 59 5.10 -2.36 8.73
C THR A 59 4.40 -3.48 9.50
N ILE A 60 3.07 -3.54 9.49
CA ILE A 60 2.31 -4.60 10.15
C ILE A 60 2.68 -5.99 9.58
N ILE A 61 2.73 -6.10 8.26
CA ILE A 61 3.02 -7.36 7.56
C ILE A 61 4.48 -7.77 7.80
N SER A 62 5.42 -6.84 7.59
CA SER A 62 6.87 -7.09 7.68
C SER A 62 7.33 -7.57 9.06
N LYS A 63 6.66 -7.18 10.15
CA LYS A 63 6.98 -7.64 11.52
C LYS A 63 6.95 -9.17 11.69
N ASN A 64 6.33 -9.90 10.77
CA ASN A 64 6.19 -11.34 10.84
C ASN A 64 7.26 -12.11 10.04
N PHE A 65 8.12 -11.41 9.30
CA PHE A 65 9.23 -12.01 8.56
C PHE A 65 10.50 -12.01 9.40
N ASP A 66 11.39 -12.95 9.12
CA ASP A 66 12.73 -12.95 9.69
C ASP A 66 13.55 -11.82 9.03
N SER A 67 14.16 -10.99 9.88
CA SER A 67 15.05 -9.90 9.46
C SER A 67 16.53 -10.27 9.64
N THR A 68 16.83 -11.55 9.89
CA THR A 68 18.21 -12.03 9.96
C THR A 68 18.80 -12.06 8.55
N LEU A 69 19.98 -11.46 8.40
CA LEU A 69 20.67 -11.40 7.11
C LEU A 69 21.29 -12.75 6.75
N GLY A 70 21.14 -13.14 5.48
CA GLY A 70 21.79 -14.30 4.89
C GLY A 70 23.25 -14.04 4.50
N GLU A 71 23.88 -15.01 3.82
CA GLU A 71 25.23 -14.85 3.27
C GLU A 71 25.31 -13.77 2.17
N ASP A 72 24.17 -13.40 1.59
CA ASP A 72 24.00 -12.38 0.57
C ASP A 72 23.78 -10.96 1.14
N ASP A 73 23.88 -10.79 2.46
CA ASP A 73 23.62 -9.53 3.18
C ASP A 73 22.18 -9.00 2.97
N MET A 74 21.23 -9.89 2.67
CA MET A 74 19.82 -9.57 2.49
C MET A 74 18.93 -10.33 3.46
N ASP A 75 17.87 -9.67 3.92
CA ASP A 75 16.76 -10.34 4.60
C ASP A 75 15.77 -11.00 3.62
N ASP A 76 14.80 -11.75 4.15
CA ASP A 76 13.81 -12.46 3.32
C ASP A 76 12.92 -11.51 2.49
N ILE A 77 12.64 -10.31 2.99
CA ILE A 77 11.85 -9.31 2.29
C ILE A 77 12.70 -8.72 1.17
N GLU A 78 13.91 -8.25 1.46
CA GLU A 78 14.83 -7.67 0.49
C GLU A 78 15.09 -8.63 -0.67
N ARG A 79 15.40 -9.89 -0.37
CA ARG A 79 15.60 -10.95 -1.37
C ARG A 79 14.36 -11.16 -2.24
N HIS A 80 13.16 -11.09 -1.66
CA HIS A 80 11.92 -11.23 -2.43
C HIS A 80 11.61 -10.01 -3.30
N MET A 81 12.06 -8.82 -2.90
CA MET A 81 11.76 -7.56 -3.61
C MET A 81 12.84 -7.16 -4.63
N GLU A 82 13.97 -7.85 -4.70
CA GLU A 82 15.13 -7.50 -5.55
C GLU A 82 14.78 -7.26 -7.02
N GLY A 83 13.81 -8.00 -7.57
CA GLY A 83 13.38 -7.88 -8.97
C GLY A 83 12.32 -6.82 -9.27
N ILE A 84 11.89 -6.02 -8.28
CA ILE A 84 10.81 -5.04 -8.49
C ILE A 84 11.34 -3.77 -9.16
N GLU A 85 10.81 -3.46 -10.34
CA GLU A 85 11.07 -2.19 -11.02
C GLU A 85 10.19 -1.08 -10.45
N PHE A 86 10.82 -0.11 -9.78
CA PHE A 86 10.15 1.10 -9.31
C PHE A 86 10.13 2.18 -10.39
N TRP A 87 9.08 3.01 -10.35
CA TRP A 87 8.97 4.20 -11.19
C TRP A 87 10.18 5.13 -10.99
N LYS A 88 10.65 5.73 -12.08
CA LYS A 88 11.75 6.71 -12.12
C LYS A 88 11.30 7.92 -12.95
N PRO A 89 11.77 9.14 -12.61
CA PRO A 89 11.46 10.35 -13.36
C PRO A 89 12.07 10.37 -14.77
#